data_AF-A0A917UUM7-F1
#
_entry.id   AF-A0A917UUM7-F1
#
_cell.length_a   1.000
_cell.length_b   1.000
_cell.length_c   1.000
_cell.angle_alpha   90.00
_cell.angle_beta   90.00
_cell.angle_gamma   90.00
#
_symmetry.space_group_name_H-M   'P 1'
#
loop_
_entity.id
_entity.type
_entity.pdbx_description
1 polymer ?
#
loop_
_entity_poly.entity_id
_entity_poly.type
_entity_poly.pdbx_seq_one_letter_code
_entity_poly.pdbx_strand_id
1 'polypeptide(L)' 'MDTQDEPIEEGHDEASIDDKIVGLAEQLRGDADLGHVDDLTTMARQRLEEAGLPADDATTDAVVGAVRRG' A
#
# COMPACT_ATOMS: atom_id res chain seq x y z
N MET A 1 41.34 -13.77 -17.04
CA MET A 1 40.35 -14.72 -16.51
C MET A 1 39.33 -13.88 -15.80
N ASP A 2 38.21 -13.60 -16.48
CA ASP A 2 37.07 -12.86 -15.95
C ASP A 2 36.39 -13.70 -14.88
N THR A 3 36.46 -13.27 -13.63
CA THR A 3 35.50 -13.64 -12.60
C THR A 3 34.46 -12.53 -12.56
N GLN A 4 33.51 -12.59 -13.49
CA GLN A 4 32.23 -11.93 -13.27
C GLN A 4 31.41 -12.90 -12.41
N ASP A 5 31.48 -12.68 -11.10
CA ASP A 5 30.48 -13.19 -10.17
C ASP A 5 29.13 -12.65 -10.64
N GLU A 6 28.24 -13.57 -11.02
CA GLU A 6 26.86 -13.25 -11.37
C GLU A 6 26.23 -12.42 -10.24
N PRO A 7 25.38 -11.41 -10.53
CA PRO A 7 24.75 -10.64 -9.48
C PRO A 7 23.85 -11.56 -8.65
N ILE A 8 24.26 -11.83 -7.42
CA ILE A 8 23.38 -12.33 -6.38
C ILE A 8 22.52 -11.14 -5.95
N GLU A 9 21.25 -11.11 -6.37
CA GLU A 9 20.22 -10.44 -5.59
C GLU A 9 18.90 -11.19 -5.73
N GLU A 10 18.87 -12.37 -5.12
CA GLU A 10 17.64 -13.01 -4.66
C GLU A 10 17.13 -12.20 -3.46
N GLY A 11 16.37 -11.15 -3.77
CA GLY A 11 15.85 -10.19 -2.80
C GLY A 11 14.55 -9.59 -3.29
N HIS A 12 13.58 -10.44 -3.64
CA HIS A 12 12.23 -9.98 -3.94
C HIS A 12 11.25 -10.60 -2.93
N ASP A 13 11.42 -10.23 -1.66
CA ASP A 13 10.31 -10.26 -0.69
C ASP A 13 9.31 -9.18 -1.12
N GLU A 14 8.61 -9.45 -2.23
CA GLU A 14 7.49 -8.62 -2.62
C GLU A 14 6.41 -8.85 -1.56
N ALA A 15 6.25 -7.86 -0.67
CA ALA A 15 5.18 -7.86 0.30
C ALA A 15 3.87 -8.23 -0.41
N SER A 16 3.10 -9.15 0.18
CA SER A 16 1.85 -9.57 -0.45
C SER A 16 0.92 -8.37 -0.63
N ILE A 17 -0.04 -8.46 -1.54
CA ILE A 17 -1.03 -7.39 -1.72
C ILE A 17 -1.71 -7.07 -0.38
N ASP A 18 -1.97 -8.07 0.44
CA ASP A 18 -2.56 -7.90 1.77
C ASP A 18 -1.63 -7.13 2.72
N ASP A 19 -0.33 -7.43 2.73
CA ASP A 19 0.65 -6.69 3.55
C ASP A 19 0.76 -5.22 3.10
N LYS A 20 0.72 -4.99 1.78
CA LYS A 20 0.73 -3.65 1.20
C LYS A 20 -0.55 -2.87 1.56
N ILE A 21 -1.71 -3.53 1.58
CA ILE A 21 -2.99 -2.95 2.01
C ILE A 21 -2.95 -2.55 3.48
N VAL A 22 -2.39 -3.41 4.36
CA VAL A 22 -2.26 -3.11 5.79
C VAL A 22 -1.38 -1.88 6.01
N GLY A 23 -0.20 -1.83 5.37
CA GLY A 23 0.69 -0.68 5.48
C GLY A 23 0.06 0.61 4.96
N LEU A 24 -0.70 0.54 3.86
CA LEU A 24 -1.43 1.69 3.32
C LEU A 24 -2.52 2.17 4.29
N ALA A 25 -3.27 1.26 4.91
CA ALA A 25 -4.30 1.60 5.87
C ALA A 25 -3.73 2.29 7.12
N GLU A 26 -2.56 1.88 7.61
CA GLU A 26 -1.89 2.54 8.73
C GLU A 26 -1.49 3.99 8.40
N GLN A 27 -0.95 4.22 7.20
CA GLN A 27 -0.61 5.57 6.73
C GLN A 27 -1.85 6.46 6.62
N LEU A 28 -2.93 5.94 6.01
CA LEU A 28 -4.20 6.67 5.89
C LEU A 28 -4.81 7.01 7.24
N ARG A 29 -4.68 6.13 8.24
CA ARG A 29 -5.15 6.43 9.60
C ARG A 29 -4.39 7.61 10.19
N GLY A 30 -3.06 7.63 10.04
CA GLY A 30 -2.24 8.76 10.47
C GLY A 30 -2.67 10.08 9.82
N ASP A 31 -2.95 10.07 8.51
CA ASP A 31 -3.45 11.24 7.79
C ASP A 31 -4.85 11.68 8.25
N ALA A 32 -5.75 10.71 8.51
CA ALA A 32 -7.11 10.96 8.98
C ALA A 32 -7.14 11.55 10.41
N ASP A 33 -6.30 11.05 11.31
CA ASP A 33 -6.20 11.53 12.69
C ASP A 33 -5.67 12.96 12.77
N LEU A 34 -4.87 13.39 11.78
CA LEU A 34 -4.42 14.78 11.64
C LEU A 34 -5.51 15.72 11.11
N GLY A 35 -6.68 15.20 10.73
CA GLY A 35 -7.81 15.96 10.18
C GLY A 35 -7.60 16.36 8.71
N HIS A 36 -6.70 15.69 8.00
CA HIS A 36 -6.33 16.03 6.61
C HIS A 36 -7.18 15.27 5.57
N VAL A 37 -8.24 14.57 5.99
CA VAL A 37 -9.01 13.67 5.13
C VAL A 37 -10.48 14.04 5.12
N ASP A 38 -10.89 14.75 4.06
CA ASP A 38 -12.31 15.05 3.81
C ASP A 38 -13.06 13.83 3.23
N ASP A 39 -12.38 13.05 2.37
CA ASP A 39 -12.90 11.83 1.76
C ASP A 39 -11.85 10.72 1.78
N LEU A 40 -12.04 9.80 2.74
CA LEU A 40 -11.15 8.66 2.96
C LEU A 40 -11.14 7.68 1.78
N THR A 41 -12.26 7.55 1.05
CA THR A 41 -12.35 6.66 -0.11
C THR A 41 -11.55 7.22 -1.27
N THR A 42 -11.70 8.52 -1.55
CA THR A 42 -10.91 9.20 -2.58
C THR A 42 -9.41 9.14 -2.27
N MET A 43 -9.01 9.34 -1.00
CA MET A 43 -7.62 9.23 -0.58
C MET A 43 -7.07 7.80 -0.72
N ALA A 44 -7.84 6.78 -0.32
CA ALA A 44 -7.44 5.38 -0.46
C ALA A 44 -7.18 5.02 -1.93
N ARG A 45 -8.05 5.48 -2.83
CA ARG A 45 -7.90 5.23 -4.26
C ARG A 45 -6.63 5.87 -4.83
N GLN A 46 -6.36 7.14 -4.51
CA GLN A 46 -5.14 7.82 -4.94
C GLN A 46 -3.88 7.10 -4.45
N ARG A 47 -3.88 6.64 -3.20
CA ARG A 47 -2.74 5.96 -2.59
C ARG A 47 -2.50 4.56 -3.17
N LEU A 48 -3.58 3.85 -3.53
CA LEU A 48 -3.47 2.60 -4.28
C LEU A 48 -2.83 2.86 -5.67
N GLU A 49 -3.25 3.89 -6.38
CA GLU A 49 -2.68 4.27 -7.68
C GLU A 49 -1.20 4.66 -7.56
N GLU A 50 -0.83 5.47 -6.56
CA GLU A 50 0.56 5.86 -6.26
C GLU A 50 1.45 4.66 -5.92
N ALA A 51 0.90 3.66 -5.23
CA ALA A 51 1.59 2.42 -4.89
C ALA A 51 1.62 1.38 -6.03
N GLY A 52 1.00 1.69 -7.19
CA GLY A 52 0.88 0.75 -8.30
C GLY A 52 -0.01 -0.46 -7.99
N LEU A 53 -0.92 -0.31 -7.02
CA LEU A 53 -1.87 -1.34 -6.60
C LEU A 53 -3.22 -1.18 -7.33
N PRO A 54 -4.02 -2.25 -7.42
CA PRO A 54 -5.37 -2.16 -7.95
C PRO A 54 -6.21 -1.13 -7.17
N ALA A 55 -6.71 -0.12 -7.86
CA ALA A 55 -7.60 0.91 -7.32
C ALA A 55 -9.07 0.64 -7.68
N ASP A 56 -9.44 -0.63 -7.72
CA ASP A 56 -10.82 -1.06 -7.89
C ASP A 56 -11.63 -0.90 -6.59
N ASP A 57 -12.96 -0.99 -6.71
CA ASP A 57 -13.85 -0.74 -5.58
C ASP A 57 -13.62 -1.74 -4.44
N ALA A 58 -13.34 -3.01 -4.77
CA ALA A 58 -13.10 -4.05 -3.77
C ALA A 58 -11.82 -3.79 -2.95
N THR A 59 -10.74 -3.41 -3.60
CA THR A 59 -9.45 -3.11 -2.95
C THR A 59 -9.53 -1.80 -2.17
N THR A 60 -10.20 -0.80 -2.73
CA THR A 60 -10.44 0.49 -2.05
C THR A 60 -11.28 0.27 -0.78
N ASP A 61 -12.36 -0.51 -0.85
CA ASP A 61 -13.20 -0.87 0.30
C ASP A 61 -12.42 -1.66 1.35
N ALA A 62 -11.49 -2.54 0.94
CA ALA A 62 -10.63 -3.28 1.86
C ALA A 62 -9.72 -2.35 2.67
N VAL A 63 -9.08 -1.38 2.01
CA VAL A 63 -8.23 -0.36 2.66
C VAL A 63 -9.06 0.52 3.60
N VAL A 64 -10.16 1.10 3.12
CA VAL A 64 -11.05 1.95 3.94
C VAL A 64 -11.60 1.18 5.13
N GLY A 65 -11.98 -0.08 4.92
CA GLY A 65 -12.43 -0.97 5.98
C GLY A 65 -11.33 -1.25 7.01
N ALA A 66 -10.08 -1.43 6.57
CA ALA A 66 -8.94 -1.63 7.47
C ALA A 66 -8.64 -0.36 8.29
N VAL A 67 -8.69 0.83 7.68
CA VAL A 67 -8.52 2.11 8.37
C VAL A 67 -9.53 2.25 9.51
N ARG A 68 -10.82 1.97 9.25
CA ARG A 68 -11.91 2.11 10.22
C ARG A 68 -11.93 1.07 11.35
N ARG A 69 -11.26 -0.08 11.19
CA ARG A 69 -11.32 -1.22 12.14
C ARG A 69 -10.26 -1.18 13.22
N GLY A 70 -9.15 -0.48 13.02
CA GLY A 70 -8.13 -0.28 14.04
C GLY A 70 -8.17 1.13 14.59
#